data_AF-A0A3D5ZEB6-F1
#
_entry.id   AF-A0A3D5ZEB6-F1
#
_cell.length_a   1.000
_cell.length_b   1.000
_cell.length_c   1.000
_cell.angle_alpha   90.00
_cell.angle_beta   90.00
_cell.angle_gamma   90.00
#
_symmetry.space_group_name_H-M   'P 1'
#
loop_
_entity.id
_entity.type
_entity.pdbx_description
1 polymer ?
#
loop_
_entity_poly.entity_id
_entity_poly.type
_entity_poly.pdbx_seq_one_letter_code
_entity_poly.pdbx_strand_id
1 'polypeptide(L)'
;MKDYLVEYPLLLLFLVVSLGYLLGNVKIKGNGLGVAAVLFTGLAFGAIDPRFSIPTIVFQLGLSIFVYSVGLSSGPVFFKAYKENGARDFLFAMSMLFLTGLTAAFFWWLFDFSAATITGVYSGSTTNTAALAGVIEFINQSGISNAQGLEKEAVIGYTFSYPMGVLGGIFAIIIMEKLLKVDYQKELESLKDKFPLADKLTSATIRITNSEIDGLNVRDLKQKYQLNVSFGRVFQGESMSLVTWSTNLQLGDGLIAVGEKKELERLTEILGVPTISPTLSDNTKYDL
;
A
#
# COMPACT_ATOMS: atom_id res chain seq x y z
N MET A 1 24.56 31.90 -6.92
CA MET A 1 23.92 30.55 -6.98
C MET A 1 22.52 30.57 -6.39
N LYS A 2 22.30 31.13 -5.19
CA LYS A 2 20.95 31.24 -4.60
C LYS A 2 19.98 32.06 -5.47
N ASP A 3 20.43 33.18 -6.04
CA ASP A 3 19.55 34.04 -6.84
C ASP A 3 19.07 33.37 -8.13
N TYR A 4 19.88 32.50 -8.74
CA TYR A 4 19.45 31.65 -9.87
C TYR A 4 18.34 30.67 -9.49
N LEU A 5 18.38 30.11 -8.28
CA LEU A 5 17.33 29.18 -7.81
C LEU A 5 16.02 29.90 -7.47
N VAL A 6 16.09 31.17 -7.07
CA VAL A 6 14.91 32.04 -6.90
C VAL A 6 14.33 32.43 -8.26
N GLU A 7 15.18 32.75 -9.24
CA GLU A 7 14.77 33.17 -10.58
C GLU A 7 14.20 32.01 -11.41
N TYR A 8 14.67 30.77 -11.18
CA TYR A 8 14.19 29.57 -11.85
C TYR A 8 13.56 28.55 -10.86
N PRO A 9 12.33 28.79 -10.36
CA PRO A 9 11.64 27.92 -9.40
C PRO A 9 11.48 26.45 -9.83
N LEU A 10 11.37 26.18 -11.13
CA LEU A 10 11.30 24.81 -11.66
C LEU A 10 12.63 24.08 -11.50
N LEU A 11 13.76 24.77 -11.67
CA LEU A 11 15.08 24.19 -11.43
C LEU A 11 15.24 23.83 -9.96
N LEU A 12 14.80 24.72 -9.05
CA LEU A 12 14.76 24.44 -7.62
C LEU A 12 13.92 23.20 -7.31
N LEU A 13 12.71 23.09 -7.86
CA LEU A 13 11.85 21.91 -7.70
C LEU A 13 12.54 20.63 -8.14
N PHE A 14 13.10 20.60 -9.36
CA PHE A 14 13.81 19.43 -9.88
C PHE A 14 14.98 19.05 -8.99
N LEU A 15 15.78 20.03 -8.56
CA LEU A 15 16.91 19.80 -7.67
C LEU A 15 16.48 19.17 -6.34
N VAL A 16 15.44 19.73 -5.70
CA VAL A 16 14.90 19.24 -4.42
C VAL A 16 14.36 17.82 -4.56
N VAL A 17 13.57 17.56 -5.61
CA VAL A 17 12.98 16.23 -5.86
C VAL A 17 14.06 15.21 -6.18
N SER A 18 14.99 15.52 -7.09
CA SER A 18 16.06 14.61 -7.47
C SER A 18 17.00 14.29 -6.31
N LEU A 19 17.43 15.31 -5.55
CA LEU A 19 18.29 15.11 -4.40
C LEU A 19 17.56 14.35 -3.29
N GLY A 20 16.30 14.71 -3.01
CA GLY A 20 15.51 14.04 -2.00
C GLY A 20 15.23 12.58 -2.34
N TYR A 21 14.95 12.27 -3.59
CA TYR A 21 14.79 10.88 -4.05
C TYR A 21 16.10 10.09 -3.97
N LEU A 22 17.22 10.71 -4.36
CA LEU A 22 18.54 10.10 -4.22
C LEU A 22 18.85 9.76 -2.77
N LEU A 23 18.66 10.71 -1.86
CA LEU A 23 18.84 10.52 -0.42
C LEU A 23 17.89 9.47 0.16
N GLY A 24 16.64 9.45 -0.32
CA GLY A 24 15.61 8.49 0.11
C GLY A 24 15.94 7.03 -0.23
N ASN A 25 16.66 6.81 -1.32
CA ASN A 25 17.11 5.47 -1.75
C ASN A 25 18.34 4.98 -0.98
N VAL A 26 19.04 5.84 -0.25
CA VAL A 26 20.15 5.42 0.60
C VAL A 26 19.60 4.61 1.77
N LYS A 27 19.96 3.34 1.83
CA LYS A 27 19.55 2.43 2.91
C LYS A 27 20.59 2.44 4.02
N ILE A 28 20.15 2.70 5.25
CA ILE A 28 20.96 2.56 6.45
C ILE A 28 20.40 1.37 7.23
N LYS A 29 21.22 0.32 7.41
CA LYS A 29 20.80 -0.94 8.09
C LYS A 29 19.57 -1.62 7.47
N GLY A 30 19.38 -1.48 6.16
CA GLY A 30 18.25 -2.06 5.43
C GLY A 30 17.01 -1.16 5.33
N ASN A 31 16.93 -0.10 6.13
CA ASN A 31 15.83 0.85 6.13
C ASN A 31 16.23 2.12 5.37
N GLY A 32 15.39 2.56 4.43
CA GLY A 32 15.54 3.83 3.73
C GLY A 32 14.33 4.73 4.01
N LEU A 33 14.51 6.05 3.90
CA LEU A 33 13.40 7.01 4.06
C LEU A 33 12.45 6.98 2.85
N GLY A 34 12.89 6.49 1.70
CA GLY A 34 12.10 6.45 0.47
C GLY A 34 11.64 7.84 0.04
N VAL A 35 10.40 7.94 -0.44
CA VAL A 35 9.83 9.21 -0.93
C VAL A 35 9.75 10.28 0.16
N ALA A 36 9.69 9.89 1.45
CA ALA A 36 9.64 10.85 2.56
C ALA A 36 10.89 11.75 2.64
N ALA A 37 12.04 11.31 2.12
CA ALA A 37 13.25 12.13 2.06
C ALA A 37 13.10 13.39 1.18
N VAL A 38 12.18 13.39 0.22
CA VAL A 38 11.87 14.57 -0.60
C VAL A 38 11.30 15.70 0.25
N LEU A 39 10.44 15.39 1.23
CA LEU A 39 9.88 16.37 2.16
C LEU A 39 11.00 17.01 3.01
N PHE A 40 11.87 16.21 3.61
CA PHE A 40 12.97 16.72 4.44
C PHE A 40 13.97 17.55 3.62
N THR A 41 14.21 17.16 2.37
CA THR A 41 15.04 17.94 1.45
C THR A 41 14.39 19.28 1.13
N GLY A 42 13.08 19.29 0.84
CA GLY A 42 12.33 20.53 0.63
C GLY A 42 12.38 21.45 1.85
N LEU A 43 12.22 20.89 3.06
CA LEU A 43 12.31 21.65 4.31
C LEU A 43 13.71 22.23 4.52
N ALA A 44 14.77 21.47 4.24
CA ALA A 44 16.14 21.94 4.33
C ALA A 44 16.40 23.09 3.35
N PHE A 45 15.95 22.98 2.10
CA PHE A 45 16.05 24.08 1.13
C PHE A 45 15.24 25.31 1.56
N GLY A 46 14.01 25.13 2.02
CA GLY A 46 13.18 26.21 2.55
C GLY A 46 13.80 26.93 3.75
N ALA A 47 14.56 26.21 4.58
CA ALA A 47 15.32 26.80 5.69
C ALA A 47 16.58 27.58 5.24
N ILE A 48 17.14 27.27 4.07
CA ILE A 48 18.35 27.93 3.55
C ILE A 48 18.06 29.33 2.98
N ASP A 49 16.91 29.51 2.32
CA ASP A 49 16.49 30.80 1.77
C ASP A 49 14.95 30.90 1.74
N PRO A 50 14.34 31.84 2.48
CA PRO A 50 12.87 31.99 2.54
C PRO A 50 12.25 32.50 1.22
N ARG A 51 13.08 32.95 0.26
CA ARG A 51 12.63 33.35 -1.08
C ARG A 51 12.39 32.15 -1.99
N PHE A 52 12.89 30.96 -1.62
CA PHE A 52 12.62 29.74 -2.36
C PHE A 52 11.14 29.41 -2.32
N SER A 53 10.50 29.48 -3.48
CA SER A 53 9.11 29.15 -3.69
C SER A 53 8.97 28.32 -4.97
N ILE A 54 7.95 27.48 -5.00
CA ILE A 54 7.61 26.68 -6.17
C ILE A 54 6.36 27.32 -6.79
N PRO A 55 6.20 27.31 -8.13
CA PRO A 55 5.02 27.88 -8.76
C PRO A 55 3.75 27.18 -8.27
N THR A 56 2.75 27.96 -7.84
CA THR A 56 1.48 27.46 -7.28
C THR A 56 0.79 26.44 -8.18
N ILE A 57 0.87 26.61 -9.50
CA ILE A 57 0.29 25.68 -10.48
C ILE A 57 0.83 24.24 -10.33
N VAL A 58 2.10 24.06 -9.98
CA VAL A 58 2.70 22.74 -9.78
C VAL A 58 2.15 22.09 -8.51
N PHE A 59 2.03 22.87 -7.44
CA PHE A 59 1.44 22.41 -6.20
C PHE A 59 -0.02 22.01 -6.39
N GLN A 60 -0.82 22.86 -7.05
CA GLN A 60 -2.23 22.59 -7.36
C GLN A 60 -2.39 21.34 -8.23
N LEU A 61 -1.58 21.19 -9.28
CA LEU A 61 -1.62 20.01 -10.15
C LEU A 61 -1.27 18.73 -9.40
N GLY A 62 -0.20 18.76 -8.59
CA GLY A 62 0.19 17.62 -7.76
C GLY A 62 -0.88 17.23 -6.74
N LEU A 63 -1.49 18.23 -6.10
CA LEU A 63 -2.59 18.07 -5.16
C LEU A 63 -3.84 17.47 -5.84
N SER A 64 -4.23 17.96 -7.02
CA SER A 64 -5.37 17.42 -7.77
C SER A 64 -5.17 15.97 -8.18
N ILE A 65 -3.99 15.61 -8.69
CA ILE A 65 -3.67 14.22 -9.04
C ILE A 65 -3.70 13.34 -7.78
N PHE A 66 -3.12 13.81 -6.67
CA PHE A 66 -3.13 13.10 -5.40
C PHE A 66 -4.56 12.82 -4.90
N VAL A 67 -5.40 13.84 -4.82
CA VAL A 67 -6.79 13.70 -4.35
C VAL A 67 -7.59 12.76 -5.26
N TYR A 68 -7.39 12.86 -6.58
CA TYR A 68 -8.02 11.95 -7.54
C TYR A 68 -7.59 10.49 -7.33
N SER A 69 -6.29 10.23 -7.19
CA SER A 69 -5.76 8.88 -6.95
C SER A 69 -6.23 8.30 -5.61
N VAL A 70 -6.25 9.10 -4.54
CA VAL A 70 -6.77 8.67 -3.23
C VAL A 70 -8.27 8.37 -3.33
N GLY A 71 -9.04 9.20 -4.02
CA GLY A 71 -10.48 8.99 -4.22
C GLY A 71 -10.78 7.68 -4.95
N LEU A 72 -10.08 7.40 -6.04
CA LEU A 72 -10.25 6.16 -6.80
C LEU A 72 -9.80 4.91 -6.02
N SER A 73 -8.66 4.97 -5.35
CA SER A 73 -8.12 3.82 -4.60
C SER A 73 -8.90 3.53 -3.32
N SER A 74 -9.40 4.57 -2.64
CA SER A 74 -10.10 4.44 -1.35
C SER A 74 -11.60 4.19 -1.51
N GLY A 75 -12.21 4.55 -2.64
CA GLY A 75 -13.65 4.43 -2.87
C GLY A 75 -14.19 3.00 -2.63
N PRO A 76 -13.70 1.97 -3.35
CA PRO A 76 -14.16 0.60 -3.14
C PRO A 76 -13.95 0.09 -1.72
N VAL A 77 -12.82 0.45 -1.10
CA VAL A 77 -12.48 0.07 0.29
C VAL A 77 -13.47 0.68 1.28
N PHE A 78 -13.83 1.96 1.09
CA PHE A 78 -14.83 2.65 1.90
C PHE A 78 -16.20 1.95 1.84
N PHE A 79 -16.70 1.65 0.64
CA PHE A 79 -18.00 0.98 0.50
C PHE A 79 -18.00 -0.44 1.07
N LYS A 80 -16.88 -1.16 0.94
CA LYS A 80 -16.70 -2.48 1.55
C LYS A 80 -16.73 -2.38 3.08
N ALA A 81 -15.93 -1.49 3.67
CA ALA A 81 -15.88 -1.28 5.12
C ALA A 81 -17.24 -0.85 5.68
N TYR A 82 -17.94 0.04 4.97
CA TYR A 82 -19.29 0.46 5.36
C TYR A 82 -20.29 -0.70 5.33
N LYS A 83 -20.18 -1.62 4.37
CA LYS A 83 -21.07 -2.80 4.29
C LYS A 83 -20.77 -3.83 5.39
N GLU A 84 -19.51 -4.01 5.75
CA GLU A 84 -19.07 -5.02 6.72
C GLU A 84 -19.28 -4.56 8.17
N ASN A 85 -18.85 -3.33 8.51
CA ASN A 85 -18.82 -2.83 9.88
C ASN A 85 -19.83 -1.68 10.13
N GLY A 86 -20.56 -1.25 9.09
CA GLY A 86 -21.70 -0.35 9.21
C GLY A 86 -21.37 1.03 9.80
N ALA A 87 -22.29 1.51 10.63
CA ALA A 87 -22.19 2.80 11.32
C ALA A 87 -21.10 2.85 12.41
N ARG A 88 -20.60 1.70 12.89
CA ARG A 88 -19.62 1.65 13.99
C ARG A 88 -18.29 2.27 13.57
N ASP A 89 -17.73 1.82 12.46
CA ASP A 89 -16.44 2.30 11.96
C ASP A 89 -16.54 3.76 11.51
N PHE A 90 -17.68 4.14 10.91
CA PHE A 90 -17.95 5.52 10.55
C PHE A 90 -18.03 6.43 11.78
N LEU A 91 -18.76 6.02 12.82
CA LEU A 91 -18.89 6.81 14.06
C LEU A 91 -17.54 6.91 14.80
N PHE A 92 -16.76 5.84 14.79
CA PHE A 92 -15.40 5.84 15.34
C PHE A 92 -14.47 6.80 14.56
N ALA A 93 -14.50 6.77 13.23
CA ALA A 93 -13.74 7.71 12.42
C ALA A 93 -14.18 9.16 12.67
N MET A 94 -15.48 9.41 12.76
CA MET A 94 -16.03 10.73 13.06
C MET A 94 -15.67 11.22 14.45
N SER A 95 -15.72 10.36 15.48
CA SER A 95 -15.35 10.75 16.84
C SER A 95 -13.86 11.10 16.93
N MET A 96 -12.99 10.34 16.25
CA MET A 96 -11.56 10.64 16.18
C MET A 96 -11.28 11.97 15.46
N LEU A 97 -11.97 12.24 14.35
CA LEU A 97 -11.86 13.52 13.63
C LEU A 97 -12.38 14.69 14.48
N PHE A 98 -13.49 14.51 15.20
CA PHE A 98 -14.01 15.55 16.07
C PHE A 98 -13.08 15.82 17.25
N LEU A 99 -12.55 14.77 17.88
CA LEU A 99 -11.61 14.90 19.00
C LEU A 99 -10.34 15.62 18.57
N THR A 100 -9.74 15.21 17.45
CA THR A 100 -8.54 15.86 16.91
C THR A 100 -8.84 17.29 16.43
N GLY A 101 -10.01 17.54 15.84
CA GLY A 101 -10.47 18.89 15.50
C GLY A 101 -10.64 19.80 16.72
N LEU A 102 -11.18 19.27 17.83
CA LEU A 102 -11.26 20.00 19.10
C LEU A 102 -9.87 20.30 19.67
N THR A 103 -8.92 19.37 19.56
CA THR A 103 -7.53 19.66 19.98
C THR A 103 -6.89 20.75 19.13
N ALA A 104 -7.16 20.78 17.82
CA ALA A 104 -6.71 21.86 16.95
C ALA A 104 -7.36 23.20 17.33
N ALA A 105 -8.67 23.23 17.57
CA ALA A 105 -9.39 24.42 18.02
C ALA A 105 -8.89 24.93 19.39
N PHE A 106 -8.55 24.01 20.30
CA PHE A 106 -7.92 24.35 21.58
C PHE A 106 -6.58 25.05 21.37
N PHE A 107 -5.72 24.53 20.48
CA PHE A 107 -4.43 25.16 20.18
C PHE A 107 -4.54 26.45 19.37
N TRP A 108 -5.56 26.56 18.52
CA TRP A 108 -5.91 27.81 17.84
C TRP A 108 -6.16 28.91 18.87
N TRP A 109 -6.99 28.63 19.87
CA TRP A 109 -7.29 29.56 20.95
C TRP A 109 -6.10 29.81 21.89
N LEU A 110 -5.33 28.78 22.24
CA LEU A 110 -4.22 28.88 23.20
C LEU A 110 -3.03 29.68 22.67
N PHE A 111 -2.71 29.56 21.39
CA PHE A 111 -1.52 30.14 20.77
C PHE A 111 -1.81 31.30 19.80
N ASP A 112 -3.08 31.70 19.66
CA ASP A 112 -3.53 32.77 18.77
C ASP A 112 -3.06 32.57 17.31
N PHE A 113 -3.14 31.33 16.82
CA PHE A 113 -2.78 31.01 15.44
C PHE A 113 -3.81 31.56 14.45
N SER A 114 -3.40 31.83 13.21
CA SER A 114 -4.36 32.10 12.14
C SER A 114 -5.18 30.85 11.81
N ALA A 115 -6.42 31.06 11.33
CA ALA A 115 -7.28 29.96 10.89
C ALA A 115 -6.62 29.11 9.79
N ALA A 116 -5.87 29.75 8.88
CA ALA A 116 -5.11 29.07 7.85
C ALA A 116 -3.98 28.21 8.45
N THR A 117 -3.20 28.76 9.39
CA THR A 117 -2.11 28.03 10.04
C THR A 117 -2.63 26.81 10.80
N ILE A 118 -3.66 26.95 11.64
CA ILE A 118 -4.15 25.82 12.44
C ILE A 118 -4.80 24.73 11.59
N THR A 119 -5.52 25.09 10.53
CA THR A 119 -6.10 24.10 9.59
C THR A 119 -5.00 23.36 8.82
N GLY A 120 -3.90 24.04 8.49
CA GLY A 120 -2.65 23.43 8.02
C GLY A 120 -2.05 22.46 9.05
N VAL A 121 -1.87 22.90 10.30
CA VAL A 121 -1.34 22.07 11.38
C VAL A 121 -2.20 20.82 11.60
N TYR A 122 -3.52 20.98 11.64
CA TYR A 122 -4.49 19.90 11.80
C TYR A 122 -4.40 18.87 10.66
N SER A 123 -4.43 19.33 9.41
CA SER A 123 -4.31 18.45 8.25
C SER A 123 -2.95 17.75 8.18
N GLY A 124 -1.84 18.42 8.51
CA GLY A 124 -0.52 17.80 8.50
C GLY A 124 -0.31 16.81 9.65
N SER A 125 -0.70 17.16 10.88
CA SER A 125 -0.56 16.26 12.05
C SER A 125 -1.41 14.99 11.92
N THR A 126 -2.57 15.09 11.27
CA THR A 126 -3.42 13.93 10.93
C THR A 126 -3.03 13.26 9.61
N THR A 127 -1.95 13.71 8.96
CA THR A 127 -1.46 13.21 7.66
C THR A 127 -2.53 13.22 6.56
N ASN A 128 -3.50 14.14 6.66
CA ASN A 128 -4.65 14.24 5.78
C ASN A 128 -4.44 15.37 4.75
N THR A 129 -3.65 15.07 3.71
CA THR A 129 -3.37 15.99 2.61
C THR A 129 -4.63 16.41 1.84
N ALA A 130 -5.64 15.55 1.77
CA ALA A 130 -6.91 15.88 1.13
C ALA A 130 -7.68 16.96 1.91
N ALA A 131 -7.58 16.97 3.25
CA ALA A 131 -8.14 18.05 4.05
C ALA A 131 -7.43 19.39 3.79
N LEU A 132 -6.10 19.41 3.67
CA LEU A 132 -5.37 20.62 3.25
C LEU A 132 -5.86 21.09 1.88
N ALA A 133 -6.07 20.17 0.93
CA ALA A 133 -6.58 20.48 -0.39
C ALA A 133 -7.91 21.23 -0.32
N GLY A 134 -8.86 20.70 0.47
CA GLY A 134 -10.16 21.32 0.67
C GLY A 134 -10.08 22.70 1.30
N VAL A 135 -9.14 22.92 2.23
CA VAL A 135 -8.90 24.23 2.84
C VAL A 135 -8.35 25.22 1.81
N ILE A 136 -7.38 24.82 0.99
CA ILE A 136 -6.79 25.69 -0.04
C ILE A 136 -7.82 26.04 -1.12
N GLU A 137 -8.62 25.07 -1.54
CA GLU A 137 -9.71 25.30 -2.49
C GLU A 137 -10.73 26.29 -1.90
N PHE A 138 -11.11 26.10 -0.64
CA PHE A 138 -12.01 27.01 0.07
C PHE A 138 -11.44 28.43 0.13
N ILE A 139 -10.15 28.60 0.49
CA ILE A 139 -9.48 29.91 0.53
C ILE A 139 -9.54 30.59 -0.84
N ASN A 140 -9.25 29.84 -1.91
CA ASN A 140 -9.23 30.37 -3.28
C ASN A 140 -10.63 30.72 -3.81
N GLN A 141 -11.68 30.00 -3.38
CA GLN A 141 -13.06 30.26 -3.80
C GLN A 141 -13.78 31.32 -2.94
N SER A 142 -13.34 31.58 -1.71
CA SER A 142 -14.07 32.42 -0.75
C SER A 142 -14.02 33.93 -1.06
N GLY A 143 -13.26 34.37 -2.06
CA GLY A 143 -13.12 35.78 -2.41
C GLY A 143 -12.44 36.64 -1.32
N ILE A 144 -11.74 36.00 -0.38
CA ILE A 144 -11.06 36.66 0.74
C ILE A 144 -9.87 37.48 0.20
N SER A 145 -9.76 38.73 0.63
CA SER A 145 -8.57 39.56 0.37
C SER A 145 -7.34 38.87 0.97
N ASN A 146 -6.27 38.68 0.19
CA ASN A 146 -5.06 37.93 0.56
C ASN A 146 -5.17 36.39 0.58
N ALA A 147 -5.94 35.79 -0.34
CA ALA A 147 -6.00 34.33 -0.53
C ALA A 147 -4.61 33.65 -0.64
N GLN A 148 -3.68 34.28 -1.35
CA GLN A 148 -2.31 33.77 -1.53
C GLN A 148 -1.51 33.71 -0.22
N GLY A 149 -1.69 34.69 0.67
CA GLY A 149 -1.05 34.68 2.00
C GLY A 149 -1.61 33.58 2.89
N LEU A 150 -2.94 33.42 2.91
CA LEU A 150 -3.60 32.37 3.68
C LEU A 150 -3.25 30.96 3.16
N GLU A 151 -3.18 30.77 1.85
CA GLU A 151 -2.69 29.51 1.26
C GLU A 151 -1.29 29.18 1.76
N LYS A 152 -0.38 30.17 1.72
CA LYS A 152 1.00 30.01 2.20
C LYS A 152 1.05 29.64 3.68
N GLU A 153 0.26 30.29 4.53
CA GLU A 153 0.17 29.97 5.96
C GLU A 153 -0.32 28.54 6.21
N ALA A 154 -1.35 28.09 5.49
CA ALA A 154 -1.86 26.73 5.59
C ALA A 154 -0.81 25.69 5.16
N VAL A 155 -0.12 25.94 4.05
CA VAL A 155 0.96 25.08 3.55
C VAL A 155 2.14 25.01 4.53
N ILE A 156 2.50 26.14 5.17
CA ILE A 156 3.53 26.19 6.20
C ILE A 156 3.10 25.32 7.40
N GLY A 157 1.89 25.53 7.91
CA GLY A 157 1.35 24.76 9.04
C GLY A 157 1.39 23.25 8.78
N TYR A 158 0.96 22.84 7.58
CA TYR A 158 1.01 21.44 7.15
C TYR A 158 2.44 20.90 7.07
N THR A 159 3.36 21.67 6.48
CA THR A 159 4.75 21.24 6.24
C THR A 159 5.48 20.94 7.55
N PHE A 160 5.27 21.75 8.59
CA PHE A 160 5.90 21.54 9.89
C PHE A 160 5.24 20.42 10.71
N SER A 161 3.92 20.27 10.62
CA SER A 161 3.20 19.27 11.41
C SER A 161 3.22 17.87 10.79
N TYR A 162 3.35 17.74 9.47
CA TYR A 162 3.33 16.45 8.78
C TYR A 162 4.43 15.47 9.24
N PRO A 163 5.72 15.85 9.33
CA PRO A 163 6.74 14.96 9.89
C PRO A 163 6.40 14.50 11.31
N MET A 164 5.82 15.38 12.13
CA MET A 164 5.43 15.05 13.50
C MET A 164 4.25 14.07 13.53
N GLY A 165 3.29 14.20 12.60
CA GLY A 165 2.19 13.23 12.43
C GLY A 165 2.71 11.83 12.07
N VAL A 166 3.61 11.75 11.09
CA VAL A 166 4.23 10.48 10.66
C VAL A 166 5.05 9.86 11.79
N LEU A 167 5.95 10.63 12.40
CA LEU A 167 6.78 10.14 13.51
C LEU A 167 5.94 9.73 14.71
N GLY A 168 4.93 10.53 15.06
CA GLY A 168 4.00 10.24 16.15
C GLY A 168 3.24 8.93 15.92
N GLY A 169 2.75 8.71 14.69
CA GLY A 169 2.10 7.46 14.30
C GLY A 169 3.05 6.26 14.42
N ILE A 170 4.29 6.38 13.94
CA ILE A 170 5.32 5.32 14.05
C ILE A 170 5.61 5.01 15.53
N PHE A 171 5.83 6.03 16.36
CA PHE A 171 6.07 5.83 17.79
C PHE A 171 4.88 5.19 18.49
N ALA A 172 3.66 5.63 18.17
CA ALA A 172 2.44 5.05 18.74
C ALA A 172 2.28 3.58 18.38
N ILE A 173 2.55 3.21 17.12
CA ILE A 173 2.54 1.82 16.66
C ILE A 173 3.56 0.99 17.44
N ILE A 174 4.82 1.45 17.53
CA ILE A 174 5.88 0.74 18.28
C ILE A 174 5.53 0.56 19.76
N ILE A 175 4.95 1.59 20.38
CA ILE A 175 4.51 1.54 21.78
C ILE A 175 3.36 0.54 21.93
N MET A 176 2.35 0.61 21.07
CA MET A 176 1.20 -0.30 21.06
C MET A 176 1.63 -1.75 20.84
N GLU A 177 2.54 -2.01 19.90
CA GLU A 177 3.09 -3.33 19.64
C GLU A 177 3.75 -3.93 20.88
N LYS A 178 4.53 -3.11 21.60
CA LYS A 178 5.19 -3.54 22.83
C LYS A 178 4.21 -3.74 23.98
N LEU A 179 3.20 -2.88 24.11
CA LEU A 179 2.17 -2.98 25.15
C LEU A 179 1.25 -4.19 24.93
N LEU A 180 0.84 -4.42 23.68
CA LEU A 180 -0.04 -5.53 23.29
C LEU A 180 0.71 -6.84 23.04
N LYS A 181 2.05 -6.81 23.03
CA LYS A 181 2.92 -7.97 22.76
C LYS A 181 2.55 -8.66 21.44
N VAL A 182 2.41 -7.87 20.38
CA VAL A 182 1.99 -8.33 19.06
C VAL A 182 3.01 -9.32 18.50
N ASP A 183 2.52 -10.49 18.07
CA ASP A 183 3.30 -11.54 17.42
C ASP A 183 2.86 -11.65 15.97
N TYR A 184 3.61 -11.00 15.07
CA TYR A 184 3.25 -10.95 13.65
C TYR A 184 3.20 -12.32 12.96
N GLN A 185 3.98 -13.30 13.43
CA GLN A 185 3.95 -14.63 12.81
C GLN A 185 2.64 -15.33 13.12
N LYS A 186 2.19 -15.28 14.40
CA LYS A 186 0.90 -15.84 14.79
C LYS A 186 -0.27 -15.09 14.16
N GLU A 187 -0.17 -13.76 14.07
CA GLU A 187 -1.23 -12.95 13.48
C GLU A 187 -1.36 -13.25 11.97
N LEU A 188 -0.23 -13.37 11.26
CA LEU A 188 -0.21 -13.81 9.87
C LEU A 188 -0.87 -15.18 9.70
N GLU A 189 -0.51 -16.17 10.52
CA GLU A 189 -1.13 -17.51 10.50
C GLU A 189 -2.64 -17.44 10.74
N SER A 190 -3.09 -16.65 11.71
CA SER A 190 -4.53 -16.50 12.03
C SER A 190 -5.33 -15.78 10.94
N LEU A 191 -4.66 -14.95 10.13
CA LEU A 191 -5.27 -14.20 9.05
C LEU A 191 -5.33 -14.98 7.74
N LYS A 192 -4.51 -16.02 7.55
CA LYS A 192 -4.52 -16.87 6.33
C LYS A 192 -5.90 -17.41 5.99
N ASP A 193 -6.71 -17.75 7.00
CA ASP A 193 -8.07 -18.29 6.81
C ASP A 193 -9.09 -17.23 6.39
N LYS A 194 -8.88 -15.95 6.74
CA LYS A 194 -9.83 -14.84 6.50
C LYS A 194 -9.45 -13.97 5.31
N PHE A 195 -8.16 -13.76 5.13
CA PHE A 195 -7.58 -13.07 4.01
C PHE A 195 -6.52 -14.02 3.45
N PRO A 196 -6.75 -14.67 2.31
CA PRO A 196 -5.68 -15.31 1.55
C PRO A 196 -4.75 -14.19 1.08
N LEU A 197 -3.92 -13.70 1.98
CA LEU A 197 -2.89 -12.69 1.77
C LEU A 197 -1.80 -13.37 0.96
N ALA A 198 -2.08 -13.48 -0.35
CA ALA A 198 -1.15 -13.68 -1.44
C ALA A 198 0.20 -14.30 -1.04
N ASP A 199 0.19 -15.53 -0.53
CA ASP A 199 1.32 -16.40 -0.83
C ASP A 199 1.33 -16.50 -2.36
N LYS A 200 2.46 -16.12 -2.99
CA LYS A 200 2.58 -16.10 -4.46
C LYS A 200 2.19 -17.47 -4.99
N LEU A 201 0.97 -17.58 -5.50
CA LEU A 201 0.48 -18.79 -6.13
C LEU A 201 1.41 -19.06 -7.31
N THR A 202 2.10 -20.19 -7.26
CA THR A 202 2.95 -20.64 -8.34
C THR A 202 2.34 -21.92 -8.90
N SER A 203 2.83 -22.35 -10.06
CA SER A 203 2.39 -23.56 -10.71
C SER A 203 3.55 -24.54 -10.80
N ALA A 204 3.25 -25.83 -10.58
CA ALA A 204 4.21 -26.91 -10.76
C ALA A 204 3.57 -28.02 -11.58
N THR A 205 4.36 -28.62 -12.46
CA THR A 205 3.98 -29.85 -13.16
C THR A 205 4.72 -31.02 -12.52
N ILE A 206 3.96 -31.99 -12.02
CA ILE A 206 4.50 -33.10 -11.25
C ILE A 206 4.19 -34.39 -12.00
N ARG A 207 5.22 -35.19 -12.27
CA ARG A 207 5.04 -36.51 -12.86
C ARG A 207 4.77 -37.52 -11.74
N ILE A 208 3.70 -38.30 -11.93
CA ILE A 208 3.30 -39.32 -10.98
C ILE A 208 4.24 -40.51 -11.14
N THR A 209 5.07 -40.72 -10.12
CA THR A 209 5.99 -41.86 -10.04
C THR A 209 5.73 -42.73 -8.81
N ASN A 210 4.89 -42.26 -7.89
CA ASN A 210 4.51 -43.02 -6.71
C ASN A 210 3.40 -44.03 -7.06
N SER A 211 3.70 -45.33 -6.89
CA SER A 211 2.76 -46.42 -7.13
C SER A 211 1.56 -46.43 -6.18
N GLU A 212 1.65 -45.77 -5.03
CA GLU A 212 0.52 -45.63 -4.12
C GLU A 212 -0.58 -44.70 -4.63
N ILE A 213 -0.29 -43.90 -5.67
CA ILE A 213 -1.22 -42.94 -6.29
C ILE A 213 -1.90 -43.54 -7.53
N ASP A 214 -1.43 -44.70 -8.00
CA ASP A 214 -1.97 -45.35 -9.18
C ASP A 214 -3.43 -45.78 -8.97
N GLY A 215 -4.31 -45.29 -9.84
CA GLY A 215 -5.75 -45.53 -9.78
C GLY A 215 -6.52 -44.66 -8.77
N LEU A 216 -5.86 -43.76 -8.03
CA LEU A 216 -6.54 -42.84 -7.12
C LEU A 216 -7.21 -41.70 -7.88
N ASN A 217 -8.33 -41.27 -7.32
CA ASN A 217 -9.03 -40.10 -7.80
C ASN A 217 -8.41 -38.82 -7.25
N VAL A 218 -8.44 -37.73 -8.02
CA VAL A 218 -8.02 -36.39 -7.56
C VAL A 218 -8.78 -35.92 -6.32
N ARG A 219 -10.07 -36.28 -6.20
CA ARG A 219 -10.85 -35.99 -4.98
C ARG A 219 -10.28 -36.70 -3.76
N ASP A 220 -10.01 -37.99 -3.91
CA ASP A 220 -9.53 -38.84 -2.82
C ASP A 220 -8.10 -38.45 -2.43
N LEU A 221 -7.27 -38.08 -3.41
CA LEU A 221 -5.95 -37.50 -3.19
C LEU A 221 -6.04 -36.24 -2.32
N LYS A 222 -6.91 -35.29 -2.69
CA LYS A 222 -7.07 -34.02 -1.96
C LYS A 222 -7.55 -34.25 -0.53
N GLN A 223 -8.51 -35.16 -0.33
CA GLN A 223 -9.05 -35.48 0.99
C GLN A 223 -8.05 -36.25 1.86
N LYS A 224 -7.38 -37.28 1.31
CA LYS A 224 -6.42 -38.13 2.02
C LYS A 224 -5.25 -37.34 2.56
N TYR A 225 -4.74 -36.38 1.79
CA TYR A 225 -3.56 -35.59 2.16
C TYR A 225 -3.88 -34.16 2.65
N GLN A 226 -5.16 -33.78 2.70
CA GLN A 226 -5.63 -32.44 3.11
C GLN A 226 -4.88 -31.32 2.36
N LEU A 227 -4.77 -31.47 1.04
CA LEU A 227 -3.96 -30.58 0.22
C LEU A 227 -4.72 -29.30 -0.10
N ASN A 228 -4.07 -28.14 0.06
CA ASN A 228 -4.65 -26.84 -0.30
C ASN A 228 -4.13 -26.35 -1.66
N VAL A 229 -4.32 -27.17 -2.69
CA VAL A 229 -3.89 -26.91 -4.07
C VAL A 229 -5.07 -27.04 -5.03
N SER A 230 -4.99 -26.31 -6.16
CA SER A 230 -5.92 -26.44 -7.28
C SER A 230 -5.26 -27.22 -8.42
N PHE A 231 -5.97 -28.18 -8.99
CA PHE A 231 -5.48 -28.98 -10.10
C PHE A 231 -6.04 -28.43 -11.42
N GLY A 232 -5.15 -28.13 -12.37
CA GLY A 232 -5.53 -27.55 -13.65
C GLY A 232 -5.74 -28.60 -14.74
N ARG A 233 -4.64 -29.25 -15.15
CA ARG A 233 -4.63 -30.19 -16.28
C ARG A 233 -3.83 -31.44 -15.95
N VAL A 234 -4.22 -32.55 -16.57
CA VAL A 234 -3.50 -33.82 -16.53
C VAL A 234 -3.03 -34.20 -17.94
N PHE A 235 -1.83 -34.73 -18.03
CA PHE A 235 -1.23 -35.28 -19.23
C PHE A 235 -1.18 -36.80 -19.08
N GLN A 236 -1.92 -37.51 -19.93
CA GLN A 236 -1.96 -38.96 -19.97
C GLN A 236 -1.48 -39.40 -21.35
N GLY A 237 -0.24 -39.88 -21.43
CA GLY A 237 0.45 -40.12 -22.70
C GLY A 237 0.59 -38.84 -23.53
N GLU A 238 -0.01 -38.83 -24.73
CA GLU A 238 0.00 -37.68 -25.64
C GLU A 238 -1.23 -36.75 -25.48
N SER A 239 -2.18 -37.12 -24.62
CA SER A 239 -3.43 -36.37 -24.45
C SER A 239 -3.36 -35.45 -23.22
N MET A 240 -3.83 -34.22 -23.38
CA MET A 240 -4.02 -33.25 -22.29
C MET A 240 -5.51 -33.07 -22.03
N SER A 241 -5.93 -33.21 -20.79
CA SER A 241 -7.32 -32.98 -20.38
C SER A 241 -7.42 -32.11 -19.12
N LEU A 242 -8.57 -31.49 -18.91
CA LEU A 242 -8.87 -30.76 -17.69
C LEU A 242 -9.08 -31.74 -16.53
N VAL A 243 -8.51 -31.40 -15.38
CA VAL A 243 -8.70 -32.21 -14.18
C VAL A 243 -10.11 -32.01 -13.66
N THR A 244 -10.82 -33.11 -13.47
CA THR A 244 -12.11 -33.14 -12.77
C THR A 244 -11.95 -33.88 -11.45
N TRP A 245 -12.90 -33.68 -10.53
CA TRP A 245 -12.95 -34.42 -9.26
C TRP A 245 -13.20 -35.92 -9.40
N SER A 246 -13.31 -36.43 -10.63
CA SER A 246 -13.43 -37.85 -10.96
C SER A 246 -12.28 -38.35 -11.84
N THR A 247 -11.28 -37.52 -12.15
CA THR A 247 -10.11 -37.94 -12.92
C THR A 247 -9.28 -38.95 -12.11
N ASN A 248 -9.05 -40.12 -12.71
CA ASN A 248 -8.17 -41.15 -12.15
C ASN A 248 -6.74 -40.91 -12.61
N LEU A 249 -5.83 -40.91 -11.66
CA LEU A 249 -4.41 -40.69 -11.88
C LEU A 249 -3.70 -42.03 -12.13
N GLN A 250 -2.79 -42.07 -13.10
CA GLN A 250 -2.00 -43.25 -13.43
C GLN A 250 -0.50 -42.96 -13.32
N LEU A 251 0.28 -44.02 -13.11
CA LEU A 251 1.74 -43.94 -13.15
C LEU A 251 2.23 -43.40 -14.51
N GLY A 252 3.09 -42.38 -14.45
CA GLY A 252 3.64 -41.70 -15.63
C GLY A 252 2.87 -40.43 -16.05
N ASP A 253 1.67 -40.20 -15.50
CA ASP A 253 0.89 -39.01 -15.80
C ASP A 253 1.59 -37.73 -15.32
N GLY A 254 1.39 -36.62 -16.04
CA GLY A 254 1.80 -35.29 -15.62
C GLY A 254 0.63 -34.52 -15.06
N LEU A 255 0.71 -34.05 -13.81
CA LEU A 255 -0.36 -33.27 -13.17
C LEU A 255 0.10 -31.83 -12.94
N ILE A 256 -0.66 -30.86 -13.45
CA ILE A 256 -0.44 -29.44 -13.18
C ILE A 256 -1.22 -29.05 -11.93
N ALA A 257 -0.51 -28.55 -10.92
CA ALA A 257 -1.09 -27.99 -9.71
C ALA A 257 -0.68 -26.52 -9.53
N VAL A 258 -1.60 -25.74 -8.97
CA VAL A 258 -1.42 -24.33 -8.62
C VAL A 258 -1.66 -24.19 -7.12
N GLY A 259 -0.72 -23.57 -6.41
CA GLY A 259 -0.78 -23.43 -4.96
C GLY A 259 0.40 -22.68 -4.40
N GLU A 260 0.49 -22.63 -3.07
CA GLU A 260 1.65 -22.09 -2.37
C GLU A 260 2.88 -22.96 -2.63
N LYS A 261 4.07 -22.36 -2.68
CA LYS A 261 5.32 -23.09 -2.95
C LYS A 261 5.52 -24.29 -2.00
N LYS A 262 5.24 -24.09 -0.71
CA LYS A 262 5.37 -25.13 0.32
C LYS A 262 4.40 -26.30 0.10
N GLU A 263 3.16 -26.00 -0.29
CA GLU A 263 2.15 -27.02 -0.59
C GLU A 263 2.49 -27.77 -1.89
N LEU A 264 3.07 -27.10 -2.88
CA LEU A 264 3.52 -27.76 -4.12
C LEU A 264 4.75 -28.63 -3.89
N GLU A 265 5.69 -28.22 -3.02
CA GLU A 265 6.82 -29.07 -2.60
C GLU A 265 6.30 -30.33 -1.89
N ARG A 266 5.38 -30.18 -0.94
CA ARG A 266 4.71 -31.31 -0.25
C ARG A 266 3.95 -32.20 -1.23
N LEU A 267 3.22 -31.62 -2.17
CA LEU A 267 2.51 -32.38 -3.22
C LEU A 267 3.49 -33.16 -4.10
N THR A 268 4.65 -32.57 -4.40
CA THR A 268 5.70 -33.21 -5.19
C THR A 268 6.26 -34.43 -4.45
N GLU A 269 6.57 -34.31 -3.16
CA GLU A 269 7.00 -35.44 -2.33
C GLU A 269 6.00 -36.61 -2.32
N ILE A 270 4.69 -36.30 -2.36
CA ILE A 270 3.63 -37.33 -2.36
C ILE A 270 3.49 -37.98 -3.74
N LEU A 271 3.47 -37.19 -4.81
CA LEU A 271 3.15 -37.67 -6.16
C LEU A 271 4.36 -38.25 -6.90
N GLY A 272 5.55 -37.67 -6.72
CA GLY A 272 6.74 -38.08 -7.44
C GLY A 272 7.73 -36.96 -7.71
N VAL A 273 8.01 -36.71 -9.00
CA VAL A 273 9.17 -35.91 -9.42
C VAL A 273 8.70 -34.64 -10.13
N PRO A 274 9.25 -33.46 -9.77
CA PRO A 274 8.92 -32.24 -10.50
C PRO A 274 9.46 -32.37 -11.92
N THR A 275 8.60 -32.10 -12.92
CA THR A 275 8.98 -32.20 -14.32
C THR A 275 8.82 -30.85 -15.00
N ILE A 276 9.90 -30.38 -15.61
CA ILE A 276 9.89 -29.23 -16.51
C ILE A 276 9.49 -29.76 -17.89
N SER A 277 8.22 -30.10 -18.10
CA SER A 277 7.80 -30.49 -19.45
C SER A 277 7.72 -29.24 -20.34
N PRO A 278 8.27 -29.24 -21.58
CA PRO A 278 8.54 -28.02 -22.34
C PRO A 278 7.31 -27.32 -22.95
N THR A 279 6.10 -27.80 -22.67
CA THR A 279 4.86 -27.31 -23.30
C THR A 279 4.11 -26.27 -22.46
N LEU A 280 4.76 -25.73 -21.43
CA LEU A 280 4.18 -24.75 -20.51
C LEU A 280 5.05 -23.50 -20.41
N SER A 281 5.34 -22.89 -21.56
CA SER A 281 5.41 -21.42 -21.58
C SER A 281 3.98 -20.92 -21.34
N ASP A 282 3.70 -20.61 -20.09
CA ASP A 282 2.84 -19.50 -19.66
C ASP A 282 2.04 -18.84 -20.81
N ASN A 283 0.82 -19.30 -21.04
CA ASN A 283 -0.11 -18.68 -21.99
C ASN A 283 -0.74 -17.40 -21.39
N THR A 284 0.03 -16.56 -20.70
CA THR A 284 -0.38 -15.21 -20.27
C THR A 284 -0.68 -14.26 -21.43
N LYS A 285 -0.60 -14.73 -22.69
CA LYS A 285 -0.78 -13.91 -23.91
C LYS A 285 -2.07 -14.13 -24.70
N TYR A 286 -3.04 -14.92 -24.21
CA TYR A 286 -4.28 -15.17 -24.96
C TYR A 286 -5.58 -15.00 -24.17
N ASP A 287 -5.63 -14.00 -23.29
CA ASP A 287 -6.91 -13.38 -22.90
C ASP A 287 -6.88 -11.92 -23.40
N LEU A 288 -7.32 -11.74 -24.65
CA LEU A 288 -7.72 -10.45 -25.25
C LEU A 288 -9.23 -10.30 -25.14
#